data_AF-A0A2D9H8I5-F1
#
_entry.id   AF-A0A2D9H8I5-F1
#
_cell.length_a   1.000
_cell.length_b   1.000
_cell.length_c   1.000
_cell.angle_alpha   90.00
_cell.angle_beta   90.00
_cell.angle_gamma   90.00
#
_symmetry.space_group_name_H-M   'P 1'
#
loop_
_entity.id
_entity.type
_entity.pdbx_description
1 polymer ?
#
loop_
_entity_poly.entity_id
_entity_poly.type
_entity_poly.pdbx_seq_one_letter_code
_entity_poly.pdbx_strand_id
1 'polypeptide(L)'
;MTDVDLRTSLGLRPRPDFDLALPAGWVRHQVDEASLQAMVAGLRRRSAQAGNPEGFAAIRGLLERSFRDMSKQGAFAYFAATDDDPATLWVPASLVASVRRAEPHESLDSLVKDLIREEGATALRGDRRFVRVEKSRIVRLGTESVVNHSIMYLTPFPGSGRRRALQLVAGFGHPLDVPAEDPSVRALIGLFDTCVSTLRWRPATDDLATGVQS
;
A
#
# COMPACT_ATOMS: atom_id res chain seq x y z
N MET A 1 -1.74 -23.23 9.53
CA MET A 1 -3.12 -23.42 9.05
C MET A 1 -3.44 -22.26 8.13
N THR A 2 -3.37 -22.52 6.83
CA THR A 2 -3.38 -21.54 5.75
C THR A 2 -4.80 -21.02 5.54
N ASP A 3 -4.99 -19.70 5.61
CA ASP A 3 -6.25 -18.95 5.35
C ASP A 3 -6.77 -19.07 3.89
N VAL A 4 -6.21 -20.03 3.14
CA VAL A 4 -6.45 -20.23 1.71
C VAL A 4 -7.77 -20.97 1.45
N ASP A 5 -8.39 -21.65 2.42
CA ASP A 5 -9.50 -22.56 2.10
C ASP A 5 -10.85 -22.32 2.80
N LEU A 6 -11.12 -21.09 3.24
CA LEU A 6 -12.49 -20.70 3.66
C LEU A 6 -13.28 -19.99 2.56
N ARG A 7 -12.60 -19.33 1.62
CA ARG A 7 -13.26 -18.59 0.53
C ARG A 7 -13.66 -19.50 -0.62
N THR A 8 -12.80 -20.46 -0.93
CA THR A 8 -13.02 -21.48 -1.96
C THR A 8 -14.14 -22.43 -1.54
N SER A 9 -14.17 -22.86 -0.27
CA SER A 9 -15.26 -23.66 0.30
C SER A 9 -16.63 -22.94 0.35
N LEU A 10 -16.64 -21.60 0.26
CA LEU A 10 -17.86 -20.78 0.15
C LEU A 10 -18.24 -20.43 -1.31
N GLY A 11 -17.55 -20.99 -2.32
CA GLY A 11 -17.85 -20.74 -3.74
C GLY A 11 -17.55 -19.31 -4.21
N LEU A 12 -16.77 -18.54 -3.43
CA LEU A 12 -16.39 -17.18 -3.81
C LEU A 12 -15.22 -17.22 -4.77
N ARG A 13 -15.38 -16.63 -5.97
CA ARG A 13 -14.27 -16.51 -6.92
C ARG A 13 -13.05 -15.86 -6.24
N PRO A 14 -11.88 -16.50 -6.27
CA PRO A 14 -10.69 -15.96 -5.64
C PRO A 14 -10.36 -14.58 -6.21
N ARG A 15 -9.85 -13.71 -5.35
CA ARG A 15 -9.44 -12.36 -5.73
C ARG A 15 -8.23 -12.47 -6.68
N PRO A 16 -8.25 -11.83 -7.86
CA PRO A 16 -7.06 -11.74 -8.71
C PRO A 16 -5.90 -11.14 -7.91
N ASP A 17 -4.70 -11.73 -8.02
CA ASP A 17 -3.50 -11.11 -7.50
C ASP A 17 -2.96 -10.09 -8.51
N PHE A 18 -1.90 -9.36 -8.16
CA PHE A 18 -1.27 -8.38 -9.05
C PHE A 18 0.23 -8.29 -8.81
N ASP A 19 0.92 -7.77 -9.82
CA ASP A 19 2.34 -7.44 -9.77
C ASP A 19 2.56 -5.97 -10.07
N LEU A 20 3.62 -5.44 -9.48
CA LEU A 20 4.14 -4.08 -9.69
C LEU A 20 5.65 -4.19 -9.95
N ALA A 21 6.18 -3.39 -10.86
CA ALA A 21 7.60 -3.09 -10.86
C ALA A 21 7.87 -2.14 -9.69
N LEU A 22 8.69 -2.59 -8.74
CA LEU A 22 9.04 -1.85 -7.54
C LEU A 22 10.43 -1.21 -7.69
N PRO A 23 10.72 -0.15 -6.93
CA PRO A 23 12.08 0.38 -6.84
C PRO A 23 13.05 -0.69 -6.30
N ALA A 24 14.35 -0.52 -6.57
CA ALA A 24 15.36 -1.43 -6.06
C ALA A 24 15.28 -1.54 -4.51
N GLY A 25 15.31 -2.78 -4.00
CA GLY A 25 15.23 -3.10 -2.58
C GLY A 25 13.85 -2.96 -1.93
N TRP A 26 12.81 -2.63 -2.72
CA TRP A 26 11.43 -2.65 -2.25
C TRP A 26 10.82 -4.03 -2.39
N VAL A 27 10.22 -4.51 -1.31
CA VAL A 27 9.64 -5.85 -1.25
C VAL A 27 8.17 -5.78 -0.86
N ARG A 28 7.37 -6.71 -1.38
CA ARG A 28 5.97 -6.92 -0.98
C ARG A 28 5.93 -7.72 0.32
N HIS A 29 5.28 -7.15 1.32
CA HIS A 29 5.03 -7.77 2.62
C HIS A 29 3.54 -7.99 2.82
N GLN A 30 3.19 -9.00 3.62
CA GLN A 30 1.81 -9.21 4.04
C GLN A 30 1.48 -8.28 5.22
N VAL A 31 0.20 -7.95 5.39
CA VAL A 31 -0.28 -7.24 6.59
C VAL A 31 -0.76 -8.28 7.59
N ASP A 32 0.20 -8.90 8.29
CA ASP A 32 -0.05 -9.90 9.32
C ASP A 32 0.86 -9.70 10.54
N GLU A 33 0.57 -10.45 11.60
CA GLU A 33 1.32 -10.39 12.86
C GLU A 33 2.79 -10.81 12.66
N ALA A 34 3.06 -11.79 11.80
CA ALA A 34 4.42 -12.24 11.53
C ALA A 34 5.28 -11.12 10.91
N SER A 35 4.71 -10.37 9.97
CA SER A 35 5.36 -9.23 9.32
C SER A 35 5.59 -8.08 10.30
N LEU A 36 4.63 -7.82 11.20
CA LEU A 36 4.81 -6.84 12.28
C LEU A 36 5.98 -7.24 13.19
N GLN A 37 6.03 -8.48 13.65
CA GLN A 37 7.09 -8.97 14.53
C GLN A 37 8.47 -8.92 13.85
N ALA A 38 8.55 -9.28 12.57
CA ALA A 38 9.79 -9.17 11.80
C ALA A 38 10.29 -7.72 11.70
N MET A 39 9.37 -6.78 11.45
CA MET A 39 9.70 -5.36 11.34
C MET A 39 10.10 -4.75 12.69
N VAL A 40 9.43 -5.12 13.78
CA VAL A 40 9.79 -4.74 15.15
C VAL A 40 11.17 -5.29 15.53
N ALA A 41 11.46 -6.54 15.17
CA ALA A 41 12.78 -7.14 15.42
C ALA A 41 13.90 -6.42 14.65
N GLY A 42 13.66 -6.07 13.38
CA GLY A 42 14.59 -5.27 12.58
C GLY A 42 14.83 -3.88 13.15
N LEU A 43 13.76 -3.19 13.57
CA LEU A 43 13.85 -1.91 14.24
C LEU A 43 14.65 -2.01 15.54
N ARG A 44 14.42 -3.06 16.36
CA ARG A 44 15.15 -3.29 17.61
C ARG A 44 16.65 -3.43 17.36
N ARG A 45 17.05 -4.19 16.34
CA ARG A 45 18.47 -4.36 15.95
C ARG A 45 19.09 -3.02 15.58
N ARG A 46 18.44 -2.23 14.71
CA ARG A 46 18.94 -0.92 14.26
C ARG A 46 19.03 0.09 15.42
N SER A 47 18.02 0.16 16.27
CA SER A 47 18.05 1.03 17.45
C SER A 47 19.16 0.67 18.43
N ALA A 48 19.43 -0.63 18.62
CA ALA A 48 20.53 -1.10 19.47
C ALA A 48 21.91 -0.72 18.88
N GLN A 49 22.09 -0.87 17.56
CA GLN A 49 23.31 -0.47 16.86
C GLN A 49 23.55 1.05 16.91
N ALA A 50 22.48 1.85 16.87
CA ALA A 50 22.54 3.31 16.93
C ALA A 50 22.63 3.87 18.37
N GLY A 51 22.65 3.02 19.40
CA GLY A 51 22.69 3.46 20.80
C GLY A 51 21.44 4.24 21.25
N ASN A 52 20.29 4.07 20.58
CA ASN A 52 19.06 4.83 20.84
C ASN A 52 17.90 3.90 21.27
N PRO A 53 17.95 3.34 22.50
CA PRO A 53 16.91 2.45 23.00
C PRO A 53 15.60 3.18 23.36
N GLU A 54 15.64 4.46 23.72
CA GLU A 54 14.42 5.23 24.02
C GLU A 54 13.58 5.48 22.76
N GLY A 55 14.21 5.79 21.62
CA GLY A 55 13.54 5.93 20.33
C GLY A 55 12.83 4.66 19.86
N PHE A 56 13.32 3.48 20.27
CA PHE A 56 12.69 2.20 19.92
C PHE A 56 11.24 2.09 20.41
N ALA A 57 10.97 2.46 21.67
CA ALA A 57 9.64 2.31 22.25
C ALA A 57 8.60 3.21 21.55
N ALA A 58 8.99 4.45 21.23
CA ALA A 58 8.13 5.40 20.51
C ALA A 58 7.83 4.94 19.07
N ILE A 59 8.85 4.51 18.33
CA ILE A 59 8.70 4.05 16.94
C ILE A 59 7.92 2.73 16.89
N ARG A 60 8.15 1.81 17.83
CA ARG A 60 7.37 0.56 17.94
C ARG A 60 5.88 0.86 18.10
N GLY A 61 5.51 1.77 19.00
CA GLY A 61 4.12 2.14 19.22
C GLY A 61 3.47 2.75 17.97
N LEU A 62 4.22 3.51 17.17
CA LEU A 62 3.75 4.02 15.89
C LEU A 62 3.53 2.88 14.89
N LEU A 63 4.48 1.95 14.78
CA LEU A 63 4.42 0.82 13.88
C LEU A 63 3.23 -0.10 14.18
N GLU A 64 3.00 -0.45 15.45
CA GLU A 64 1.85 -1.26 15.88
C GLU A 64 0.52 -0.57 15.57
N ARG A 65 0.44 0.75 15.72
CA ARG A 65 -0.74 1.54 15.33
C ARG A 65 -0.96 1.48 13.82
N SER A 66 0.09 1.69 13.03
CA SER A 66 0.02 1.61 11.57
C SER A 66 -0.46 0.25 11.08
N PHE A 67 0.05 -0.86 11.64
CA PHE A 67 -0.42 -2.21 11.30
C PHE A 67 -1.89 -2.42 11.66
N ARG A 68 -2.31 -1.96 12.83
CA ARG A 68 -3.71 -2.03 13.26
C ARG A 68 -4.64 -1.25 12.33
N ASP A 69 -4.23 -0.07 11.91
CA ASP A 69 -4.99 0.77 10.99
C ASP A 69 -5.05 0.15 9.58
N MET A 70 -3.95 -0.43 9.10
CA MET A 70 -3.91 -1.21 7.87
C MET A 70 -4.89 -2.39 7.92
N SER A 71 -4.87 -3.19 8.98
CA SER A 71 -5.79 -4.32 9.15
C SER A 71 -7.25 -3.87 9.20
N LYS A 72 -7.56 -2.79 9.94
CA LYS A 72 -8.93 -2.22 9.98
C LYS A 72 -9.41 -1.75 8.61
N GLN A 73 -8.51 -1.23 7.77
CA GLN A 73 -8.82 -0.77 6.42
C GLN A 73 -8.85 -1.90 5.38
N GLY A 74 -8.70 -3.16 5.82
CA GLY A 74 -8.67 -4.32 4.93
C GLY A 74 -7.45 -4.33 4.00
N ALA A 75 -6.34 -3.70 4.44
CA ALA A 75 -5.07 -3.83 3.76
C ALA A 75 -4.57 -5.28 3.88
N PHE A 76 -3.99 -5.77 2.80
CA PHE A 76 -3.50 -7.14 2.73
C PHE A 76 -2.05 -7.21 2.27
N ALA A 77 -1.50 -6.13 1.72
CA ALA A 77 -0.08 -6.04 1.44
C ALA A 77 0.43 -4.61 1.64
N TYR A 78 1.71 -4.49 1.93
CA TYR A 78 2.43 -3.22 1.86
C TYR A 78 3.78 -3.42 1.16
N PHE A 79 4.33 -2.35 0.62
CA PHE A 79 5.60 -2.33 -0.09
C PHE A 79 6.47 -1.23 0.52
N ALA A 80 7.71 -1.57 0.86
CA ALA A 80 8.67 -0.65 1.46
C ALA A 80 10.10 -1.11 1.17
N ALA A 81 11.05 -0.18 1.28
CA ALA A 81 12.47 -0.50 1.29
C ALA A 81 12.80 -1.31 2.55
N THR A 82 13.06 -2.60 2.39
CA THR A 82 13.42 -3.50 3.49
C THR A 82 14.61 -4.38 3.19
N ASP A 83 15.11 -4.32 1.95
CA ASP A 83 16.29 -5.07 1.53
C ASP A 83 17.57 -4.34 1.97
N ASP A 84 18.53 -5.10 2.48
CA ASP A 84 19.83 -4.57 2.94
C ASP A 84 20.86 -4.46 1.78
N ASP A 85 20.41 -4.66 0.52
CA ASP A 85 21.24 -4.47 -0.68
C ASP A 85 21.78 -3.02 -0.81
N PRO A 86 23.07 -2.82 -1.15
CA PRO A 86 23.64 -1.50 -1.42
C PRO A 86 22.92 -0.68 -2.49
N ALA A 87 22.22 -1.32 -3.43
CA ALA A 87 21.43 -0.69 -4.48
C ALA A 87 20.01 -0.31 -4.02
N THR A 88 19.62 -0.64 -2.78
CA THR A 88 18.29 -0.31 -2.25
C THR A 88 18.05 1.19 -2.24
N LEU A 89 16.92 1.59 -2.83
CA LEU A 89 16.45 2.97 -2.76
C LEU A 89 15.78 3.24 -1.40
N TRP A 90 16.59 3.67 -0.43
CA TRP A 90 16.14 4.03 0.90
C TRP A 90 15.43 5.37 0.92
N VAL A 91 14.10 5.33 0.91
CA VAL A 91 13.23 6.50 1.13
C VAL A 91 12.21 6.18 2.23
N PRO A 92 11.89 7.13 3.13
CA PRO A 92 10.94 6.93 4.23
C PRO A 92 9.49 6.99 3.70
N ALA A 93 9.15 6.01 2.86
CA ALA A 93 7.89 5.94 2.16
C ALA A 93 7.39 4.49 2.10
N SER A 94 6.09 4.34 1.86
CA SER A 94 5.48 3.04 1.67
C SER A 94 4.34 3.10 0.66
N LEU A 95 3.97 1.92 0.15
CA LEU A 95 2.76 1.72 -0.65
C LEU A 95 1.91 0.65 0.03
N VAL A 96 0.63 0.92 0.28
CA VAL A 96 -0.28 -0.03 0.95
C VAL A 96 -1.39 -0.44 0.01
N ALA A 97 -1.66 -1.74 -0.07
CA ALA A 97 -2.71 -2.33 -0.91
C ALA A 97 -3.88 -2.82 -0.06
N SER A 98 -5.09 -2.35 -0.39
CA SER A 98 -6.35 -2.77 0.23
C SER A 98 -7.44 -3.01 -0.82
N VAL A 99 -8.55 -3.63 -0.40
CA VAL A 99 -9.71 -3.86 -1.28
C VAL A 99 -10.81 -2.89 -0.92
N ARG A 100 -11.17 -2.01 -1.86
CA ARG A 100 -12.39 -1.21 -1.77
C ARG A 100 -13.57 -2.02 -2.30
N ARG A 101 -14.68 -2.03 -1.57
CA ARG A 101 -15.93 -2.70 -1.96
C ARG A 101 -17.04 -1.67 -2.04
N ALA A 102 -17.90 -1.81 -3.04
CA ALA A 102 -19.15 -1.06 -3.09
C ALA A 102 -20.14 -1.64 -2.07
N GLU A 103 -21.09 -0.81 -1.66
CA GLU A 103 -22.25 -1.26 -0.90
C GLU A 103 -23.08 -2.30 -1.69
N PRO A 104 -23.91 -3.11 -1.02
CA PRO A 104 -24.80 -4.05 -1.70
C PRO A 104 -25.62 -3.36 -2.79
N HIS A 105 -25.67 -3.97 -3.98
CA HIS A 105 -26.39 -3.45 -5.16
C HIS A 105 -25.85 -2.16 -5.78
N GLU A 106 -24.73 -1.63 -5.30
CA GLU A 106 -24.07 -0.46 -5.90
C GLU A 106 -22.78 -0.83 -6.66
N SER A 107 -22.33 0.08 -7.53
CA SER A 107 -20.99 0.07 -8.11
C SER A 107 -20.13 1.15 -7.45
N LEU A 108 -18.81 1.05 -7.62
CA LEU A 108 -17.88 2.08 -7.18
C LEU A 108 -17.94 3.36 -8.04
N ASP A 109 -18.83 3.46 -9.02
CA ASP A 109 -18.90 4.63 -9.91
C ASP A 109 -19.32 5.90 -9.14
N SER A 110 -20.18 5.80 -8.12
CA SER A 110 -20.53 6.93 -7.24
C SER A 110 -19.31 7.42 -6.48
N LEU A 111 -18.54 6.51 -5.86
CA LEU A 111 -17.28 6.84 -5.20
C LEU A 111 -16.31 7.54 -6.17
N VAL A 112 -16.15 7.03 -7.39
CA VAL A 112 -15.27 7.64 -8.39
C VAL A 112 -15.74 9.06 -8.76
N LYS A 113 -17.05 9.26 -8.93
CA LYS A 113 -17.62 10.58 -9.20
C LYS A 113 -17.33 11.56 -8.06
N ASP A 114 -17.50 11.13 -6.81
CA ASP A 114 -17.24 11.97 -5.64
C ASP A 114 -15.75 12.29 -5.54
N LEU A 115 -14.86 11.32 -5.76
CA LEU A 115 -13.41 11.55 -5.81
C LEU A 115 -13.03 12.57 -6.89
N ILE A 116 -13.65 12.52 -8.08
CA ILE A 116 -13.38 13.49 -9.16
C ILE A 116 -13.92 14.88 -8.77
N ARG A 117 -15.16 14.95 -8.27
CA ARG A 117 -15.85 16.22 -7.99
C ARG A 117 -15.26 16.94 -6.77
N GLU A 118 -14.96 16.20 -5.71
CA GLU A 118 -14.66 16.75 -4.39
C GLU A 118 -13.17 16.72 -4.06
N GLU A 119 -12.45 15.72 -4.58
CA GLU A 119 -11.05 15.45 -4.21
C GLU A 119 -10.08 15.68 -5.39
N GLY A 120 -10.58 16.22 -6.51
CA GLY A 120 -9.77 16.54 -7.69
C GLY A 120 -9.13 15.32 -8.36
N ALA A 121 -9.80 14.16 -8.30
CA ALA A 121 -9.23 12.94 -8.87
C ALA A 121 -8.98 13.04 -10.38
N THR A 122 -7.87 12.47 -10.82
CA THR A 122 -7.41 12.46 -12.22
C THR A 122 -7.11 11.04 -12.69
N ALA A 123 -6.93 10.87 -14.00
CA ALA A 123 -6.39 9.63 -14.56
C ALA A 123 -4.88 9.55 -14.28
N LEU A 124 -4.37 8.35 -13.94
CA LEU A 124 -2.92 8.16 -13.74
C LEU A 124 -2.19 8.32 -15.08
N ARG A 125 -1.49 9.44 -15.27
CA ARG A 125 -0.74 9.73 -16.52
C ARG A 125 -1.60 9.57 -17.79
N GLY A 126 -2.89 9.91 -17.69
CA GLY A 126 -3.86 9.76 -18.79
C GLY A 126 -4.50 8.37 -18.90
N ASP A 127 -4.04 7.36 -18.16
CA ASP A 127 -4.64 6.03 -18.13
C ASP A 127 -5.92 6.01 -17.28
N ARG A 128 -7.07 5.97 -17.96
CA ARG A 128 -8.40 6.00 -17.34
C ARG A 128 -8.78 4.70 -16.63
N ARG A 129 -7.93 3.66 -16.66
CA ARG A 129 -8.10 2.46 -15.83
C ARG A 129 -7.87 2.77 -14.35
N PHE A 130 -7.15 3.85 -14.06
CA PHE A 130 -6.84 4.30 -12.71
C PHE A 130 -7.53 5.63 -12.42
N VAL A 131 -8.03 5.74 -11.19
CA VAL A 131 -8.40 7.01 -10.56
C VAL A 131 -7.32 7.33 -9.56
N ARG A 132 -6.80 8.56 -9.60
CA ARG A 132 -5.66 9.01 -8.81
C ARG A 132 -6.02 10.28 -8.05
N VAL A 133 -5.73 10.32 -6.75
CA VAL A 133 -5.98 11.47 -5.86
C VAL A 133 -4.75 11.72 -5.00
N GLU A 134 -4.32 12.97 -4.91
CA GLU A 134 -3.29 13.41 -3.97
C GLU A 134 -3.93 14.08 -2.76
N LYS A 135 -3.42 13.80 -1.56
CA LYS A 135 -3.80 14.47 -0.33
C LYS A 135 -2.57 14.70 0.54
N SER A 136 -2.47 15.89 1.12
CA SER A 136 -1.48 16.22 2.13
C SER A 136 -2.16 16.61 3.43
N ARG A 137 -1.57 16.21 4.56
CA ARG A 137 -2.00 16.69 5.88
C ARG A 137 -0.79 16.87 6.79
N ILE A 138 -0.86 17.84 7.68
CA ILE A 138 0.14 18.01 8.73
C ILE A 138 -0.08 16.94 9.80
N VAL A 139 0.97 16.22 10.17
CA VAL A 139 0.96 15.21 11.23
C VAL A 139 2.03 15.55 12.24
N ARG A 140 1.67 15.47 13.52
CA ARG A 140 2.60 15.69 14.63
C ARG A 140 3.30 14.38 15.00
N LEU A 141 4.62 14.41 15.02
CA LEU A 141 5.50 13.31 15.43
C LEU A 141 6.29 13.76 16.66
N GLY A 142 5.73 13.50 17.86
CA GLY A 142 6.31 13.99 19.11
C GLY A 142 6.24 15.52 19.22
N THR A 143 7.39 16.17 19.27
CA THR A 143 7.52 17.63 19.30
C THR A 143 7.57 18.26 17.92
N GLU A 144 7.80 17.47 16.87
CA GLU A 144 7.94 17.95 15.49
C GLU A 144 6.64 17.76 14.69
N SER A 145 6.49 18.54 13.62
CA SER A 145 5.38 18.43 12.68
C SER A 145 5.94 18.22 11.28
N VAL A 146 5.36 17.29 10.55
CA VAL A 146 5.73 16.99 9.16
C VAL A 146 4.49 17.04 8.27
N VAL A 147 4.66 17.30 6.99
CA VAL A 147 3.61 17.06 6.00
C VAL A 147 3.64 15.58 5.65
N ASN A 148 2.53 14.88 5.87
CA ASN A 148 2.30 13.55 5.34
C ASN A 148 1.58 13.69 3.99
N HIS A 149 2.29 13.36 2.93
CA HIS A 149 1.78 13.35 1.56
C HIS A 149 1.33 11.93 1.21
N SER A 150 0.12 11.81 0.69
CA SER A 150 -0.48 10.54 0.29
C SER A 150 -1.04 10.60 -1.12
N ILE A 151 -0.86 9.53 -1.88
CA ILE A 151 -1.40 9.38 -3.22
C ILE A 151 -2.22 8.10 -3.24
N MET A 152 -3.51 8.24 -3.47
CA MET A 152 -4.43 7.12 -3.63
C MET A 152 -4.61 6.81 -5.11
N TYR A 153 -4.49 5.52 -5.44
CA TYR A 153 -4.78 4.98 -6.76
C TYR A 153 -5.88 3.93 -6.62
N LEU A 154 -6.87 3.97 -7.49
CA LEU A 154 -7.99 3.05 -7.51
C LEU A 154 -8.11 2.44 -8.91
N THR A 155 -8.09 1.11 -8.99
CA THR A 155 -8.35 0.38 -10.24
C THR A 155 -9.32 -0.77 -9.99
N PRO A 156 -10.37 -0.95 -10.81
CA PRO A 156 -11.34 -2.02 -10.61
C PRO A 156 -10.69 -3.39 -10.77
N PHE A 157 -11.12 -4.37 -9.98
CA PHE A 157 -10.75 -5.77 -10.23
C PHE A 157 -11.36 -6.22 -11.56
N PRO A 158 -10.62 -6.95 -12.42
CA PRO A 158 -11.15 -7.51 -13.65
C PRO A 158 -12.38 -8.40 -13.38
N GLY A 159 -13.41 -8.29 -14.21
CA GLY A 159 -14.63 -9.09 -14.09
C GLY A 159 -15.50 -8.80 -12.85
N SER A 160 -15.15 -7.79 -12.04
CA SER A 160 -15.91 -7.46 -10.82
C SER A 160 -17.16 -6.60 -11.06
N GLY A 161 -17.40 -6.16 -12.31
CA GLY A 161 -18.46 -5.19 -12.62
C GLY A 161 -18.30 -3.87 -11.85
N ARG A 162 -17.06 -3.47 -11.53
CA ARG A 162 -16.73 -2.28 -10.72
C ARG A 162 -17.32 -2.30 -9.30
N ARG A 163 -17.68 -3.47 -8.77
CA ARG A 163 -18.13 -3.61 -7.38
C ARG A 163 -16.97 -3.79 -6.39
N ARG A 164 -15.77 -4.08 -6.91
CA ARG A 164 -14.53 -4.21 -6.14
C ARG A 164 -13.42 -3.48 -6.88
N ALA A 165 -12.56 -2.80 -6.13
CA ALA A 165 -11.36 -2.20 -6.67
C ALA A 165 -10.16 -2.47 -5.76
N LEU A 166 -8.98 -2.57 -6.36
CA LEU A 166 -7.73 -2.45 -5.65
C LEU A 166 -7.51 -0.97 -5.37
N GLN A 167 -7.31 -0.65 -4.09
CA GLN A 167 -6.86 0.66 -3.65
C GLN A 167 -5.40 0.53 -3.26
N LEU A 168 -4.55 1.35 -3.87
CA LEU A 168 -3.15 1.51 -3.52
C LEU A 168 -2.98 2.89 -2.92
N VAL A 169 -2.34 2.99 -1.76
CA VAL A 169 -2.06 4.29 -1.12
C VAL A 169 -0.56 4.39 -0.91
N ALA A 170 0.09 5.27 -1.66
CA ALA A 170 1.46 5.67 -1.39
C ALA A 170 1.47 6.74 -0.30
N GLY A 171 2.42 6.66 0.61
CA GLY A 171 2.57 7.64 1.70
C GLY A 171 4.04 7.95 1.96
N PHE A 172 4.37 9.22 2.11
CA PHE A 172 5.70 9.69 2.50
C PHE A 172 5.61 11.02 3.26
N GLY A 173 6.58 11.27 4.14
CA GLY A 173 6.68 12.51 4.90
C GLY A 173 7.69 13.47 4.30
N HIS A 174 7.44 14.77 4.41
CA HIS A 174 8.43 15.82 4.17
C HIS A 174 8.33 16.96 5.20
N PRO A 175 9.39 17.75 5.41
CA PRO A 175 9.37 18.91 6.30
C PRO A 175 8.34 19.97 5.88
N LEU A 176 7.91 20.81 6.83
CA LEU A 176 6.91 21.87 6.61
C LEU A 176 7.42 23.02 5.72
N ASP A 177 8.72 23.27 5.73
CA ASP A 177 9.41 24.28 4.93
C ASP A 177 9.71 23.81 3.51
N VAL A 178 9.51 22.52 3.20
CA VAL A 178 9.61 21.96 1.86
C VAL A 178 8.22 22.00 1.19
N PRO A 179 8.01 22.79 0.13
CA PRO A 179 6.73 22.87 -0.57
C PRO A 179 6.41 21.59 -1.36
N ALA A 180 5.13 21.38 -1.69
CA ALA A 180 4.69 20.19 -2.42
C ALA A 180 5.24 20.13 -3.87
N GLU A 181 5.57 21.28 -4.44
CA GLU A 181 6.14 21.45 -5.77
C GLU A 181 7.66 21.22 -5.79
N ASP A 182 8.28 21.03 -4.63
CA ASP A 182 9.72 20.79 -4.54
C ASP A 182 10.13 19.59 -5.42
N PRO A 183 11.26 19.68 -6.17
CA PRO A 183 11.70 18.61 -7.05
C PRO A 183 11.82 17.25 -6.36
N SER A 184 12.20 17.20 -5.07
CA SER A 184 12.30 15.96 -4.31
C SER A 184 10.94 15.32 -4.04
N VAL A 185 9.93 16.13 -3.68
CA VAL A 185 8.54 15.70 -3.48
C VAL A 185 7.95 15.22 -4.81
N ARG A 186 8.13 16.00 -5.89
CA ARG A 186 7.66 15.62 -7.23
C ARG A 186 8.34 14.35 -7.76
N ALA A 187 9.62 14.12 -7.43
CA ALA A 187 10.32 12.89 -7.79
C ALA A 187 9.72 11.67 -7.09
N LEU A 188 9.40 11.75 -5.80
CA LEU A 188 8.73 10.67 -5.06
C LEU A 188 7.32 10.40 -5.62
N ILE A 189 6.56 11.45 -5.93
CA ILE A 189 5.26 11.32 -6.59
C ILE A 189 5.41 10.57 -7.94
N GLY A 190 6.36 11.01 -8.77
CA GLY A 190 6.64 10.39 -10.06
C GLY A 190 7.13 8.94 -9.97
N LEU A 191 7.87 8.60 -8.91
CA LEU A 191 8.29 7.23 -8.62
C LEU A 191 7.06 6.33 -8.39
N PHE A 192 6.15 6.73 -7.50
CA PHE A 192 4.95 5.96 -7.22
C PHE A 192 4.01 5.87 -8.42
N ASP A 193 3.81 6.97 -9.14
CA ASP A 193 3.02 6.99 -10.37
C ASP A 193 3.58 5.98 -11.39
N THR A 194 4.90 5.93 -11.52
CA THR A 194 5.57 4.98 -12.42
C THR A 194 5.39 3.55 -11.94
N CYS A 195 5.61 3.26 -10.65
CA CYS A 195 5.40 1.92 -10.09
C CYS A 195 3.96 1.44 -10.33
N VAL A 196 2.95 2.24 -9.97
CA VAL A 196 1.54 1.87 -10.11
C VAL A 196 1.13 1.72 -11.58
N SER A 197 1.70 2.53 -12.48
CA SER A 197 1.41 2.41 -13.92
C SER A 197 1.85 1.06 -14.53
N THR A 198 2.76 0.34 -13.86
CA THR A 198 3.22 -0.99 -14.29
C THR A 198 2.32 -2.13 -13.83
N LEU A 199 1.22 -1.84 -13.13
CA LEU A 199 0.35 -2.87 -12.57
C LEU A 199 -0.14 -3.85 -13.62
N ARG A 200 0.06 -5.13 -13.33
CA ARG A 200 -0.47 -6.25 -14.10
C ARG A 200 -1.29 -7.15 -13.19
N TRP A 201 -2.50 -7.45 -13.64
CA TRP A 201 -3.34 -8.44 -12.96
C TRP A 201 -2.79 -9.84 -13.24
N ARG A 202 -2.62 -10.63 -12.19
CA ARG A 202 -2.43 -12.06 -12.30
C ARG A 202 -3.78 -12.76 -12.25
N PRO A 203 -3.97 -13.84 -13.04
CA PRO A 203 -5.11 -14.72 -12.87
C PRO A 203 -5.21 -15.14 -11.40
N ALA A 204 -6.42 -15.28 -10.89
CA ALA A 204 -6.58 -15.90 -9.59
C ALA A 204 -6.11 -17.36 -9.73
N THR A 205 -5.07 -17.74 -9.01
CA THR A 205 -4.59 -19.12 -9.03
C THR A 205 -5.66 -20.01 -8.42
N ASP A 206 -6.28 -20.86 -9.22
CA ASP A 206 -6.96 -22.06 -8.74
C ASP A 206 -5.85 -23.05 -8.36
N ASP A 207 -5.59 -23.26 -7.08
CA ASP A 207 -4.79 -24.39 -6.60
C ASP A 207 -5.61 -25.68 -6.71
N LEU A 208 -6.00 -26.04 -7.94
CA LEU A 208 -6.66 -27.28 -8.30
C LEU A 208 -6.00 -27.90 -9.53
N ALA A 209 -4.70 -28.21 -9.45
CA ALA A 209 -4.06 -29.16 -10.37
C ALA A 209 -2.69 -29.64 -9.88
N THR A 210 -2.59 -30.29 -8.71
CA THR A 210 -1.56 -31.34 -8.56
C THR A 210 -2.04 -32.43 -7.62
N GLY A 211 -2.87 -33.31 -8.16
CA GLY A 211 -3.24 -34.59 -7.57
C GLY A 211 -3.49 -35.60 -8.69
N VAL A 212 -2.47 -36.43 -8.93
CA VAL A 212 -2.51 -37.75 -9.60
C VAL A 212 -2.57 -37.79 -11.13
N GLN A 213 -1.43 -38.21 -11.72
CA GLN A 213 -1.22 -39.32 -12.68
C GLN A 213 0.26 -39.21 -13.12
N SER A 214 1.14 -40.21 -13.01
CA SER A 214 1.03 -41.67 -13.09
C SER A 214 1.90 -42.39 -12.06
#